data_AF-A0A966SS22-F1
#
_entry.id   AF-A0A966SS22-F1
#
_cell.length_a   1.000
_cell.length_b   1.000
_cell.length_c   1.000
_cell.angle_alpha   90.00
_cell.angle_beta   90.00
_cell.angle_gamma   90.00
#
_symmetry.space_group_name_H-M   'P 1'
#
loop_
_entity.id
_entity.type
_entity.pdbx_description
1 polymer ?
#
loop_
_entity_poly.entity_id
_entity_poly.type
_entity_poly.pdbx_seq_one_letter_code
_entity_poly.pdbx_strand_id
1 'polypeptide(L)' 'DGTGPAAQGLKDSWGHAVKPADLLSPLLRCGEGPGDIFRILSTGLSGTPMASFDRALTEEQRWDIAAYILSLREMQSHVR' A
#
# COMPACT_ATOMS: atom_id res chain seq x y z
N ASP A 1 3.17 4.62 -8.37
CA ASP A 1 2.30 5.69 -8.92
C ASP A 1 0.80 5.35 -8.89
N GLY A 2 0.40 4.06 -8.84
CA GLY A 2 -1.00 3.67 -8.64
C GLY A 2 -1.90 3.91 -9.87
N THR A 3 -1.33 3.87 -11.07
CA THR A 3 -2.02 4.19 -12.35
C THR A 3 -2.35 2.97 -13.21
N GLY A 4 -2.16 1.75 -12.69
CA GLY A 4 -2.39 0.52 -13.44
C GLY A 4 -3.84 0.34 -13.94
N PRO A 5 -4.10 -0.54 -14.91
CA PRO A 5 -5.42 -0.72 -15.53
C PRO A 5 -6.50 -1.11 -14.51
N ALA A 6 -6.14 -1.87 -13.48
CA ALA A 6 -7.04 -2.25 -12.39
C ALA A 6 -7.48 -1.06 -11.51
N ALA A 7 -6.79 0.08 -11.56
CA ALA A 7 -7.12 1.26 -10.75
C ALA A 7 -8.37 1.99 -11.24
N GLN A 8 -8.71 1.91 -12.53
CA GLN A 8 -9.79 2.71 -13.15
C GLN A 8 -11.20 2.34 -12.67
N GLY A 9 -11.37 1.17 -12.04
CA GLY A 9 -12.67 0.67 -11.57
C GLY A 9 -12.83 0.57 -10.05
N LEU A 10 -11.85 1.01 -9.27
CA LEU A 10 -11.87 0.82 -7.82
C LEU A 10 -12.85 1.79 -7.15
N LYS A 11 -13.74 1.23 -6.33
CA LYS A 11 -14.73 1.97 -5.54
C LYS A 11 -14.62 1.61 -4.06
N ASP A 12 -14.88 2.59 -3.22
CA ASP A 12 -15.02 2.37 -1.78
C ASP A 12 -16.36 1.70 -1.43
N SER A 13 -16.56 1.38 -0.16
CA SER A 13 -17.81 0.79 0.34
C SER A 13 -19.03 1.70 0.19
N TRP A 14 -18.85 2.99 -0.05
CA TRP A 14 -19.92 3.97 -0.28
C TRP A 14 -20.19 4.21 -1.76
N GLY A 15 -19.45 3.56 -2.66
CA GLY A 15 -19.59 3.67 -4.10
C GLY A 15 -18.81 4.81 -4.75
N HIS A 16 -18.00 5.56 -4.00
CA HIS A 16 -17.14 6.60 -4.57
C HIS A 16 -15.91 5.97 -5.24
N ALA A 17 -15.49 6.56 -6.36
CA ALA A 17 -14.26 6.15 -7.03
C ALA A 17 -13.06 6.47 -6.12
N VAL A 18 -12.18 5.50 -5.93
CA VAL A 18 -10.97 5.65 -5.12
C VAL A 18 -9.75 5.25 -5.93
N LYS A 19 -8.70 6.08 -5.87
CA LYS A 19 -7.41 5.78 -6.49
C LYS A 19 -6.50 5.06 -5.48
N PRO A 20 -5.77 4.01 -5.88
CA PRO A 20 -4.70 3.44 -5.07
C PRO A 20 -3.68 4.51 -4.67
N ALA A 21 -3.12 4.37 -3.46
CA ALA A 21 -2.05 5.25 -3.02
C ALA A 21 -0.81 5.06 -3.90
N ASP A 22 -0.07 6.15 -4.11
CA ASP A 22 1.28 6.04 -4.64
C ASP A 22 2.22 5.58 -3.52
N LEU A 23 2.65 4.31 -3.58
CA LEU A 23 3.57 3.74 -2.60
C LEU A 23 4.96 4.39 -2.62
N LEU A 24 5.29 5.17 -3.64
CA LEU A 24 6.55 5.92 -3.71
C LEU A 24 6.42 7.34 -3.12
N SER A 25 5.20 7.80 -2.85
CA SER A 25 4.98 9.10 -2.22
C SER A 25 5.43 9.06 -0.74
N PRO A 26 6.04 10.14 -0.22
CA PRO A 26 6.40 10.21 1.20
C PRO A 26 5.17 10.01 2.09
N LEU A 27 4.09 10.71 1.77
CA LEU A 27 2.85 10.70 2.55
C LEU A 27 1.96 9.51 2.17
N LEU A 28 1.94 8.48 3.02
CA LEU A 28 0.93 7.43 2.97
C LEU A 28 -0.21 7.72 3.94
N ARG A 29 -1.41 7.27 3.56
CA ARG A 29 -2.61 7.34 4.42
C ARG A 29 -2.48 6.51 5.70
N CYS A 30 -1.58 5.52 5.72
CA CYS A 30 -1.38 4.62 6.84
C CYS A 30 -0.24 5.01 7.79
N GLY A 31 0.64 5.92 7.38
CA GLY A 31 1.90 6.24 8.05
C GLY A 31 3.12 5.87 7.21
N GLU A 32 4.29 6.45 7.53
CA GLU A 32 5.52 6.29 6.75
C GLU A 32 6.41 5.15 7.27
N GLY A 33 6.12 4.62 8.46
CA GLY A 33 6.94 3.60 9.11
C GLY A 33 6.73 2.19 8.55
N PRO A 34 7.73 1.30 8.67
CA PRO A 34 7.62 -0.09 8.24
C PRO A 34 6.47 -0.83 8.95
N GLY A 35 6.24 -0.53 10.24
CA GLY A 35 5.14 -1.12 11.01
C GLY A 35 3.76 -0.70 10.50
N ASP A 36 3.61 0.51 9.97
CA ASP A 36 2.36 0.99 9.39
C ASP A 36 2.05 0.29 8.07
N ILE A 37 3.08 0.06 7.25
CA ILE A 37 2.98 -0.70 6.01
C ILE A 37 2.62 -2.17 6.32
N PHE A 38 3.32 -2.79 7.27
CA PHE A 38 3.01 -4.15 7.71
C PHE A 38 1.58 -4.28 8.24
N ARG A 39 1.13 -3.29 9.01
CA ARG A 39 -0.23 -3.25 9.57
C ARG A 39 -1.28 -3.27 8.48
N ILE A 40 -1.16 -2.41 7.46
CA ILE A 40 -2.15 -2.41 6.36
C ILE A 40 -2.07 -3.65 5.47
N LEU A 41 -0.90 -4.26 5.30
CA LEU A 41 -0.79 -5.54 4.60
C LEU A 41 -1.51 -6.65 5.38
N SER A 42 -1.51 -6.56 6.72
CA SER A 42 -2.13 -7.57 7.59
C SER A 42 -3.63 -7.34 7.76
N THR A 43 -4.10 -6.10 7.89
CA THR A 43 -5.53 -5.81 8.17
C THR A 43 -6.32 -5.37 6.94
N GLY A 44 -5.64 -5.00 5.86
CA GLY A 44 -6.25 -4.20 4.80
C GLY A 44 -6.60 -2.78 5.27
N LEU A 45 -7.33 -2.05 4.45
CA LEU A 45 -7.82 -0.71 4.77
C LEU A 45 -9.34 -0.67 4.66
N SER A 46 -10.00 -0.68 5.83
CA SER A 46 -11.45 -0.71 5.94
C SER A 46 -12.12 0.40 5.14
N GLY A 47 -13.22 0.06 4.47
CA GLY A 47 -13.95 0.97 3.59
C GLY A 47 -13.33 1.15 2.21
N THR A 48 -12.13 0.65 1.94
CA THR A 48 -11.51 0.66 0.60
C THR A 48 -11.43 -0.76 0.02
N PRO A 49 -11.22 -0.92 -1.30
CA PRO A 49 -11.06 -2.23 -1.90
C PRO A 49 -9.69 -2.90 -1.57
N MET A 50 -8.85 -2.27 -0.74
CA MET A 50 -7.60 -2.87 -0.29
C MET A 50 -7.87 -3.92 0.79
N ALA A 51 -7.97 -5.18 0.34
CA ALA A 51 -8.11 -6.34 1.21
C ALA A 51 -6.84 -6.61 2.06
N SER A 52 -7.00 -7.42 3.10
CA SER A 52 -5.86 -7.97 3.83
C SER A 52 -5.12 -9.01 2.98
N PHE A 53 -3.80 -9.09 3.17
CA PHE A 53 -2.94 -10.12 2.60
C PHE A 53 -2.52 -11.16 3.65
N ASP A 54 -3.14 -11.14 4.84
CA ASP A 54 -2.89 -12.08 5.94
C ASP A 54 -3.10 -13.54 5.54
N ARG A 55 -4.07 -13.81 4.66
CA ARG A 55 -4.36 -15.15 4.13
C ARG A 55 -3.51 -15.55 2.94
N ALA A 56 -2.95 -14.57 2.23
CA ALA A 56 -2.19 -14.80 1.00
C ALA A 56 -0.68 -14.88 1.24
N LEU A 57 -0.18 -14.24 2.30
CA LEU A 57 1.24 -14.09 2.59
C LEU A 57 1.55 -14.50 4.03
N THR A 58 2.75 -15.02 4.28
CA THR A 58 3.27 -15.23 5.63
C THR A 58 3.62 -13.90 6.30
N GLU A 59 3.83 -13.92 7.62
CA GLU A 59 4.28 -12.72 8.34
C GLU A 59 5.63 -12.21 7.83
N GLU A 60 6.58 -13.11 7.61
CA GLU A 60 7.91 -12.78 7.06
C GLU A 60 7.79 -12.13 5.68
N GLN A 61 6.98 -12.69 4.78
CA GLN A 61 6.75 -12.10 3.46
C GLN A 61 6.12 -10.71 3.53
N ARG A 62 5.24 -10.45 4.52
CA ARG A 62 4.68 -9.10 4.71
C ARG A 62 5.74 -8.11 5.20
N TRP A 63 6.68 -8.54 6.03
CA TRP A 63 7.84 -7.73 6.43
C TRP A 63 8.78 -7.48 5.25
N ASP A 64 9.05 -8.48 4.41
CA ASP A 64 9.87 -8.33 3.21
C ASP A 64 9.27 -7.31 2.24
N ILE A 65 7.95 -7.35 2.02
CA ILE A 65 7.26 -6.37 1.19
C ILE A 65 7.35 -4.97 1.81
N ALA A 66 7.18 -4.85 3.13
CA ALA A 66 7.33 -3.56 3.81
C ALA A 66 8.74 -3.00 3.62
N ALA A 67 9.77 -3.83 3.79
CA ALA A 67 11.17 -3.45 3.56
C ALA A 67 11.44 -3.08 2.09
N TYR A 68 10.87 -3.84 1.15
CA TYR A 68 10.99 -3.55 -0.29
C TYR A 68 10.35 -2.21 -0.67
N ILE A 69 9.18 -1.89 -0.13
CA ILE A 69 8.52 -0.59 -0.38
C ILE A 69 9.39 0.56 0.16
N LEU A 70 9.98 0.39 1.34
CA LEU A 70 10.89 1.40 1.92
C LEU A 70 12.16 1.58 1.10
N SER A 71 12.78 0.50 0.64
CA SER A 71 13.99 0.59 -0.19
C SER A 71 13.71 1.28 -1.53
N LEU A 72 12.53 1.05 -2.14
CA LEU A 72 12.11 1.76 -3.34
C LEU A 72 11.94 3.27 -3.10
N ARG A 73 11.44 3.67 -1.93
CA ARG A 73 11.27 5.08 -1.56
C ARG A 73 12.62 5.78 -1.37
N GLU A 74 13.55 5.12 -0.67
CA GLU A 74 14.91 5.64 -0.51
C GLU A 74 15.61 5.76 -1.87
N MET A 75 15.42 4.82 -2.77
CA MET A 75 16.00 4.90 -4.11
C MET A 75 15.45 6.11 -4.90
N GLN A 76 14.15 6.38 -4.79
CA GLN A 76 13.51 7.51 -5.48
C GLN A 76 13.88 8.87 -4.87
N SER A 77 14.21 8.95 -3.57
CA SER A 77 14.66 10.20 -2.96
C SER A 77 16.05 10.63 -3.44
N HIS A 78 16.92 9.67 -3.80
CA HIS A 78 18.27 9.93 -4.32
C HIS A 78 18.31 10.31 -5.81
N VAL A 79 17.20 10.14 -6.53
CA VAL A 79 17.09 10.45 -7.97
C VAL A 79 16.49 11.84 -8.21
N ARG A 80 16.19 12.60 -7.14
CA ARG A 80 15.59 13.94 -7.21
C ARG A 80 16.59 15.07 -7.05
#